data_AF-A0A834DSR2-F1
#
_entry.id   AF-A0A834DSR2-F1
#
_cell.length_a   1.000
_cell.length_b   1.000
_cell.length_c   1.000
_cell.angle_alpha   90.00
_cell.angle_beta   90.00
_cell.angle_gamma   90.00
#
_symmetry.space_group_name_H-M   'P 1'
#
loop_
_entity.id
_entity.type
_entity.pdbx_description
1 polymer ?
#
loop_
_entity_poly.entity_id
_entity_poly.type
_entity_poly.pdbx_seq_one_letter_code
_entity_poly.pdbx_strand_id
1 'polypeptide(L)'
;MMQNTQILAAFQERLDGLVETPTGYIESLPKVVKRQVDAVKNLQVKCAQTEAKSYEEVHDLERKYAVLYQSLFDKQFKIINAIYEPMEEKCEWKPDEEDEISEQLKEKAKIENEKMDEEKQDPNGIPEV
;
A
#
# COMPACT_ATOMS: atom_id res chain seq x y z
N MET A 1 -1.00 3.52 11.66
CA MET A 1 -0.47 4.88 11.93
C MET A 1 1.05 4.82 11.94
N MET A 2 1.71 5.73 11.22
CA MET A 2 3.17 5.80 11.09
C MET A 2 3.82 6.14 12.45
N GLN A 3 4.31 5.13 13.16
CA GLN A 3 4.79 5.27 14.54
C GLN A 3 6.23 5.80 14.68
N ASN A 4 6.91 6.18 13.59
CA ASN A 4 8.34 6.51 13.68
C ASN A 4 8.70 7.83 12.98
N THR A 5 8.34 8.93 13.64
CA THR A 5 8.59 10.32 13.20
C THR A 5 10.09 10.61 12.99
N GLN A 6 10.98 9.99 13.77
CA GLN A 6 12.42 10.17 13.62
C GLN A 6 12.98 9.53 12.34
N ILE A 7 12.45 8.37 11.93
CA ILE A 7 12.84 7.70 10.69
C ILE A 7 12.33 8.48 9.48
N LEU A 8 11.10 9.02 9.57
CA LEU A 8 10.57 9.93 8.56
C LEU A 8 11.42 11.19 8.41
N ALA A 9 11.84 11.80 9.53
CA ALA A 9 12.71 12.98 9.52
C ALA A 9 14.09 12.69 8.92
N ALA A 10 14.74 11.58 9.29
CA ALA A 10 16.04 11.19 8.74
C ALA A 10 15.96 10.80 7.25
N PHE A 11 14.83 10.24 6.81
CA PHE A 11 14.59 9.97 5.39
C PHE A 11 14.37 11.28 4.61
N GLN A 12 13.61 12.22 5.18
CA GLN A 12 13.39 13.56 4.62
C GLN A 12 14.71 14.33 4.47
N GLU A 13 15.58 14.33 5.48
CA GLU A 13 16.89 15.01 5.45
C GLU A 13 17.81 14.47 4.34
N ARG A 14 17.81 13.16 4.11
CA ARG A 14 18.56 12.53 3.02
C ARG A 14 17.95 12.82 1.64
N LEU A 15 16.62 12.89 1.55
CA LEU A 15 15.94 13.24 0.31
C LEU A 15 16.15 14.71 -0.07
N ASP A 16 16.10 15.63 0.89
CA ASP A 16 16.40 17.05 0.67
C ASP A 16 17.81 17.25 0.10
N GLY A 17 18.81 16.53 0.63
CA GLY A 17 20.18 16.58 0.11
C GLY A 17 20.35 16.04 -1.32
N LEU A 18 19.43 15.18 -1.79
CA LEU A 18 19.45 14.59 -3.14
C LEU A 18 18.67 15.44 -4.15
N VAL A 19 17.64 16.15 -3.71
CA VAL A 19 16.79 17.02 -4.54
C VAL A 19 17.52 18.29 -4.98
N GLU A 20 18.45 18.80 -4.16
CA GLU A 20 19.16 20.06 -4.41
C GLU A 20 20.54 19.93 -5.07
N THR A 21 21.01 18.72 -5.40
CA THR A 21 22.20 18.57 -6.25
C THR A 21 21.75 18.50 -7.70
N PRO A 22 21.70 19.62 -8.46
CA PRO A 22 21.55 19.54 -9.90
C PRO A 22 22.80 18.82 -10.40
N THR A 23 22.67 17.54 -10.72
CA THR A 23 23.61 16.88 -11.59
C THR A 23 23.56 17.69 -12.88
N GLY A 24 24.56 18.56 -13.11
CA GLY A 24 24.68 19.38 -14.34
C GLY A 24 24.61 18.55 -15.63
N TYR A 25 24.60 17.22 -15.49
CA TYR A 25 24.11 16.26 -16.45
C TYR A 25 22.78 16.69 -17.11
N ILE A 26 21.68 16.93 -16.38
CA ILE A 26 20.40 17.27 -17.03
C ILE A 26 20.51 18.57 -17.84
N GLU A 27 21.28 19.54 -17.36
CA GLU A 27 21.53 20.80 -18.06
C GLU A 27 22.41 20.64 -19.30
N SER A 28 23.33 19.68 -19.32
CA SER A 28 24.20 19.37 -20.46
C SER A 28 23.55 18.47 -21.52
N LEU A 29 22.37 17.88 -21.24
CA LEU A 29 21.65 17.05 -22.21
C LEU A 29 21.17 17.84 -23.45
N PRO A 30 21.15 17.20 -24.63
CA PRO A 30 20.57 17.78 -25.84
C PRO A 30 19.09 18.17 -25.66
N LYS A 31 18.65 19.22 -26.37
CA LYS A 31 17.26 19.72 -26.30
C LYS A 31 16.21 18.64 -26.58
N VAL A 32 16.50 17.69 -27.46
CA VAL A 32 15.59 16.57 -27.79
C VAL A 32 15.40 15.65 -26.57
N VAL A 33 16.50 15.32 -25.88
CA VAL A 33 16.46 14.46 -24.68
C VAL A 33 15.74 15.16 -23.55
N LYS A 34 15.97 16.46 -23.33
CA LYS A 34 15.22 17.25 -22.33
C LYS A 34 13.71 17.20 -22.55
N ARG A 35 13.25 17.37 -23.80
CA ARG A 35 11.82 17.25 -24.14
C ARG A 35 11.25 15.86 -23.86
N GLN A 36 12.03 14.81 -24.09
CA GLN A 36 11.62 13.44 -23.77
C GLN A 36 11.52 13.25 -22.26
N VAL A 37 12.49 13.74 -21.48
CA VAL A 37 12.46 13.72 -20.01
C VAL A 37 11.23 14.47 -19.49
N ASP A 38 10.92 15.65 -20.03
CA ASP A 38 9.74 16.42 -19.63
C ASP A 38 8.43 15.68 -19.97
N ALA A 39 8.37 15.00 -21.12
CA ALA A 39 7.23 14.17 -21.50
C ALA A 39 7.04 12.99 -20.53
N VAL A 40 8.13 12.32 -20.14
CA VAL A 40 8.11 11.23 -19.15
C VAL A 40 7.68 11.75 -17.78
N LYS A 41 8.21 12.89 -17.32
CA LYS A 41 7.78 13.53 -16.06
C LYS A 41 6.28 13.84 -16.05
N ASN A 42 5.75 14.38 -17.15
CA ASN A 42 4.32 14.65 -17.27
C ASN A 42 3.48 13.38 -17.18
N LEU A 43 3.95 12.25 -17.74
CA LEU A 43 3.29 10.97 -17.60
C LEU A 43 3.37 10.46 -16.17
N GLN A 44 4.52 10.59 -15.51
CA GLN A 44 4.72 10.15 -14.14
C GLN A 44 3.83 10.91 -13.15
N VAL A 45 3.59 12.21 -13.39
CA VAL A 45 2.60 12.98 -12.61
C VAL A 45 1.20 12.38 -12.75
N LYS A 46 0.79 11.93 -13.94
CA LYS A 46 -0.50 11.27 -14.13
C LYS A 46 -0.56 9.91 -13.44
N CYS A 47 0.52 9.14 -13.46
CA CYS A 47 0.61 7.90 -12.70
C CYS A 47 0.42 8.16 -11.20
N ALA A 48 1.13 9.15 -10.65
CA ALA A 48 1.01 9.53 -9.24
C ALA A 48 -0.41 9.99 -8.87
N GLN A 49 -1.12 10.69 -9.78
CA GLN A 49 -2.53 11.06 -9.56
C GLN A 49 -3.45 9.85 -9.48
N THR A 50 -3.24 8.84 -10.34
CA THR A 50 -4.01 7.59 -10.29
C THR A 50 -3.68 6.79 -9.04
N GLU A 51 -2.40 6.72 -8.67
CA GLU A 51 -1.96 6.03 -7.46
C GLU A 51 -2.54 6.69 -6.20
N ALA A 52 -2.59 8.03 -6.14
CA ALA A 52 -3.22 8.74 -5.03
C ALA A 52 -4.70 8.36 -4.84
N LYS A 53 -5.46 8.19 -5.94
CA LYS A 53 -6.85 7.72 -5.89
C LYS A 53 -6.96 6.28 -5.41
N SER A 54 -6.07 5.41 -5.85
CA SER A 54 -6.00 4.03 -5.35
C SER A 54 -5.80 3.99 -3.84
N TYR A 55 -4.87 4.78 -3.30
CA TYR A 55 -4.65 4.86 -1.86
C TYR A 55 -5.85 5.46 -1.10
N GLU A 56 -6.54 6.44 -1.69
CA GLU A 56 -7.77 6.99 -1.11
C GLU A 56 -8.85 5.89 -0.97
N GLU A 57 -9.07 5.11 -2.03
CA GLU A 57 -10.05 4.01 -2.02
C GLU A 57 -9.69 2.90 -1.04
N VAL A 58 -8.41 2.51 -0.97
CA VAL A 58 -7.91 1.53 0.02
C VAL A 58 -8.13 2.06 1.43
N HIS A 59 -7.82 3.32 1.70
CA HIS A 59 -7.99 3.91 3.02
C HIS A 59 -9.46 4.00 3.44
N ASP A 60 -10.37 4.35 2.52
CA ASP A 60 -11.80 4.34 2.81
C ASP A 60 -12.32 2.91 3.09
N LEU A 61 -11.78 1.91 2.39
CA LEU A 61 -12.06 0.50 2.66
C LEU A 61 -11.57 0.08 4.04
N GLU A 62 -10.32 0.41 4.39
CA GLU A 62 -9.75 0.16 5.73
C GLU A 62 -10.61 0.80 6.82
N ARG A 63 -11.02 2.06 6.63
CA ARG A 63 -11.89 2.77 7.59
C ARG A 63 -13.22 2.05 7.78
N LYS A 64 -13.85 1.60 6.68
CA LYS A 64 -15.12 0.88 6.73
C LYS A 64 -15.00 -0.41 7.56
N TYR A 65 -13.96 -1.20 7.34
CA TYR A 65 -13.75 -2.44 8.10
C TYR A 65 -13.28 -2.19 9.53
N ALA A 66 -12.50 -1.15 9.79
CA ALA A 66 -12.09 -0.77 11.16
C ALA A 66 -13.29 -0.54 12.08
N VAL A 67 -14.37 0.09 11.58
CA VAL A 67 -15.62 0.28 12.35
C VAL A 67 -16.30 -1.06 12.67
N LEU A 68 -16.29 -2.01 11.73
CA LEU A 68 -16.84 -3.35 11.96
C LEU A 68 -16.04 -4.11 13.02
N TYR A 69 -14.71 -4.00 12.96
CA TYR A 69 -13.82 -4.59 13.96
C TYR A 69 -13.99 -3.97 15.35
N GLN A 70 -14.27 -2.67 15.44
CA GLN A 70 -14.44 -2.00 16.73
C GLN A 70 -15.51 -2.66 17.61
N SER A 71 -16.67 -3.04 17.03
CA SER A 71 -17.73 -3.73 17.77
C SER A 71 -17.28 -5.10 18.30
N LEU A 72 -16.43 -5.81 17.55
CA LEU A 72 -15.86 -7.09 17.97
C LEU A 72 -14.82 -6.88 19.07
N PHE A 73 -13.93 -5.90 18.93
CA PHE A 73 -12.92 -5.56 19.93
C PHE A 73 -13.55 -5.05 21.23
N ASP A 74 -14.62 -4.27 21.17
CA ASP A 74 -15.34 -3.82 22.36
C ASP A 74 -15.96 -5.00 23.11
N LYS A 75 -16.46 -6.02 22.40
CA LYS A 75 -16.95 -7.28 23.02
C LYS A 75 -15.81 -8.06 23.65
N GLN A 76 -14.70 -8.25 22.93
CA GLN A 76 -13.50 -8.91 23.47
C GLN A 76 -13.01 -8.19 24.72
N PHE A 77 -12.94 -6.86 24.69
CA PHE A 77 -12.54 -6.04 25.83
C PHE A 77 -13.44 -6.27 27.04
N LYS A 78 -14.77 -6.30 26.85
CA LYS A 78 -15.72 -6.55 27.95
C LYS A 78 -15.56 -7.95 28.55
N ILE A 79 -15.27 -8.96 27.72
CA ILE A 79 -15.05 -10.34 28.16
C ILE A 79 -13.72 -10.46 28.92
N ILE A 80 -12.62 -9.95 28.34
CA ILE A 80 -11.27 -10.02 28.93
C ILE A 80 -11.23 -9.32 30.30
N ASN A 81 -11.93 -8.19 30.44
CA ASN A 81 -11.98 -7.45 31.70
C ASN A 81 -13.10 -7.93 32.65
N ALA A 82 -13.77 -9.06 32.35
CA ALA A 82 -14.87 -9.61 33.14
C ALA A 82 -16.03 -8.62 33.41
N ILE A 83 -16.21 -7.62 32.53
CA ILE A 83 -17.34 -6.67 32.57
C ILE A 83 -18.61 -7.36 32.08
N TYR A 84 -18.46 -8.38 31.23
CA TYR A 84 -19.56 -9.19 30.68
C TYR A 84 -19.14 -10.67 30.62
N GLU A 85 -19.98 -11.55 31.13
CA GLU A 85 -19.81 -13.00 31.04
C GLU A 85 -20.62 -13.55 29.85
N PRO A 86 -19.99 -14.19 28.85
CA PRO A 86 -20.71 -14.77 27.73
C PRO A 86 -21.60 -15.94 28.16
N MET A 87 -22.70 -16.14 27.44
CA MET A 87 -23.58 -17.29 27.60
C MET A 87 -22.87 -18.57 27.09
N GLU A 88 -23.10 -19.73 27.71
CA GLU A 88 -22.37 -20.99 27.43
C GLU A 88 -22.28 -21.35 25.93
N GLU A 89 -23.35 -21.14 25.16
CA GLU A 89 -23.39 -21.39 23.72
C GLU A 89 -22.37 -20.56 22.92
N LYS A 90 -22.04 -19.34 23.39
CA LYS A 90 -21.03 -18.46 22.78
C LYS A 90 -19.60 -18.77 23.24
N CYS A 91 -19.43 -19.65 24.21
CA CYS A 91 -18.14 -20.12 24.70
C CYS A 91 -17.69 -21.41 24.00
N GLU A 92 -18.57 -22.06 23.24
CA GLU A 92 -18.22 -23.22 22.44
C GLU A 92 -17.32 -22.78 21.26
N TRP A 93 -16.07 -23.22 21.28
CA TRP A 93 -15.13 -23.00 20.20
C TRP A 93 -15.40 -23.98 19.04
N LYS A 94 -15.58 -23.45 17.83
CA LYS A 94 -15.82 -24.23 16.61
C LYS A 94 -14.64 -24.08 15.64
N PRO A 95 -13.65 -24.98 15.68
CA PRO A 95 -12.46 -24.88 14.82
C PRO A 95 -12.77 -25.07 13.34
N ASP A 96 -13.83 -25.82 13.00
CA ASP A 96 -14.23 -26.07 11.61
C ASP A 96 -14.60 -24.76 10.85
N GLU A 97 -15.14 -23.77 11.56
CA GLU A 97 -15.45 -22.44 10.98
C GLU A 97 -14.17 -21.63 10.71
N GLU A 98 -13.12 -21.80 11.52
CA GLU A 98 -11.83 -21.13 11.32
C GLU A 98 -11.12 -21.67 10.07
N ASP A 99 -11.08 -23.00 9.92
CA ASP A 99 -10.44 -23.67 8.78
C ASP A 99 -11.12 -23.29 7.46
N GLU A 100 -12.45 -23.23 7.43
CA GLU A 100 -13.20 -22.80 6.23
C GLU A 100 -12.89 -21.34 5.85
N ILE A 101 -12.83 -20.43 6.83
CA ILE A 101 -12.48 -19.02 6.60
C ILE A 101 -11.02 -18.88 6.12
N SER A 102 -10.11 -19.67 6.68
CA SER A 102 -8.69 -19.70 6.32
C SER A 102 -8.49 -20.13 4.86
N GLU A 103 -9.18 -21.17 4.41
CA GLU A 103 -9.11 -21.63 3.02
C GLU A 103 -9.72 -20.61 2.04
N GLN A 104 -10.86 -19.99 2.38
CA GLN A 104 -11.45 -18.92 1.56
C GLN A 104 -10.53 -17.70 1.41
N LEU A 105 -9.80 -17.33 2.48
CA LEU A 105 -8.80 -16.24 2.42
C LEU A 105 -7.62 -16.61 1.53
N LYS A 106 -7.12 -17.85 1.60
CA LYS A 106 -6.03 -18.34 0.73
C LYS A 106 -6.44 -18.35 -0.74
N GLU A 107 -7.68 -18.73 -1.05
CA GLU A 107 -8.19 -18.73 -2.43
C GLU A 107 -8.26 -17.31 -3.00
N LYS A 108 -8.83 -16.35 -2.24
CA LYS A 108 -8.95 -14.96 -2.68
C LYS A 108 -7.59 -14.28 -2.90
N ALA A 109 -6.58 -14.62 -2.08
CA ALA A 109 -5.23 -14.10 -2.23
C ALA A 109 -4.49 -14.65 -3.46
N LYS A 110 -4.83 -15.85 -3.95
CA LYS A 110 -4.21 -16.45 -5.15
C LYS A 110 -4.68 -15.78 -6.45
N ILE A 111 -5.93 -15.34 -6.51
CA ILE A 111 -6.54 -14.73 -7.71
C ILE A 111 -5.89 -13.38 -8.08
N GLU A 112 -5.28 -12.68 -7.11
CA GLU A 112 -4.55 -11.42 -7.36
C GLU A 112 -3.20 -11.61 -8.06
N ASN A 113 -2.53 -12.76 -7.90
CA ASN A 113 -1.17 -12.98 -8.41
C ASN A 113 -1.10 -13.46 -9.88
N GLU A 114 -2.19 -13.98 -10.45
CA GLU A 114 -2.17 -14.62 -11.79
C GLU A 114 -2.34 -13.62 -12.97
N LYS A 115 -2.42 -12.31 -12.73
CA LYS A 115 -2.71 -11.30 -13.78
C LYS A 115 -1.54 -10.42 -14.23
N MET A 116 -0.30 -10.70 -13.82
CA MET A 116 0.88 -9.93 -14.24
C MET A 116 1.95 -10.83 -14.88
N ASP A 117 1.69 -11.40 -16.05
CA ASP A 117 2.79 -11.83 -16.92
C ASP A 117 2.30 -11.89 -18.38
N GLU A 118 2.68 -10.90 -19.18
CA GLU A 118 2.94 -10.98 -20.64
C GLU A 118 3.10 -9.56 -21.24
N GLU A 119 4.35 -9.09 -21.38
CA GLU A 119 4.87 -8.56 -22.65
C GLU A 119 6.37 -8.28 -22.54
N LYS A 120 7.19 -9.07 -23.25
CA LYS A 120 8.58 -8.72 -23.55
C LYS A 120 8.57 -7.67 -24.66
N GLN A 121 9.16 -6.49 -24.42
CA GLN A 121 9.49 -5.55 -25.49
C GLN A 121 11.00 -5.25 -25.51
N ASP A 122 11.57 -5.31 -26.71
CA ASP A 122 12.96 -5.01 -27.07
C ASP A 122 13.43 -3.64 -26.54
N PRO A 123 14.70 -3.49 -26.10
CA PRO A 123 15.18 -2.23 -25.57
C PRO A 123 15.45 -1.23 -26.71
N ASN A 124 14.49 -0.34 -26.96
CA ASN A 124 14.75 0.93 -27.61
C ASN A 124 14.25 2.06 -26.70
N GLY A 125 15.10 2.45 -25.75
CA GLY A 125 14.74 3.38 -24.67
C GLY A 125 15.96 4.00 -23.98
N ILE A 126 15.70 5.00 -23.15
CA ILE A 126 16.72 5.68 -22.34
C ILE A 126 17.34 4.64 -21.40
N PRO A 127 18.67 4.47 -21.38
CA PRO A 127 19.32 3.52 -20.49
C PRO A 127 18.96 3.79 -19.03
N GLU A 128 18.60 2.73 -18.31
CA GLU A 128 18.51 2.73 -16.85
C GLU A 128 19.85 3.20 -16.28
N VAL A 129 19.78 4.16 -15.34
CA VAL A 129 20.93 4.66 -14.57
C VAL A 129 20.82 4.16 -13.14
#